data_AF-J3S802-F1
#
_entry.id   AF-J3S802-F1
#
_cell.length_a   1.000
_cell.length_b   1.000
_cell.length_c   1.000
_cell.angle_alpha   90.00
_cell.angle_beta   90.00
_cell.angle_gamma   90.00
#
_symmetry.space_group_name_H-M   'P 1'
#
loop_
_entity.id
_entity.type
_entity.pdbx_description
1 polymer ?
#
loop_
_entity_poly.entity_id
_entity_poly.type
_entity_poly.pdbx_seq_one_letter_code
_entity_poly.pdbx_strand_id
1 'polypeptide(L)'
;MIVAEIQKNSLKEQRIKFIRNHQQAFDVEPIYPLRLFEDFVMSVEGDCSIEASCKIELDKLIASRFMLFFKDQEWEKYLTQSLAFFRQVENRVGVQLDYSLLQKFLGHNFDFSKLEVLSAGLDLRTNLADSSLKIHIRIKDYPEKINQALSLTIDGDDLTAVRDFLSVVGFDFYFDGRSAIEIYPEVKEEDFFKPKTQEKVWQHLPKFVLEPLQVTNLFGFGFSKTNHNPVVYYRLKGRQDLTNYFKINDTAQRVHSFYQHQDILPNMWVGTTQKELEKTRIENIRLYYYKSFKME
;
A
#
# COMPACT_ATOMS: atom_id res chain seq x y z
N MET A 1 25.49 13.03 -21.08
CA MET A 1 25.05 11.70 -21.56
C MET A 1 25.62 10.58 -20.70
N ILE A 2 26.94 10.45 -20.55
CA ILE A 2 27.58 9.41 -19.70
C ILE A 2 27.17 9.49 -18.22
N VAL A 3 27.14 10.69 -17.62
CA VAL A 3 26.76 10.86 -16.20
C VAL A 3 25.34 10.37 -15.91
N ALA A 4 24.38 10.73 -16.78
CA ALA A 4 22.98 10.29 -16.65
C ALA A 4 22.83 8.77 -16.81
N GLU A 5 23.61 8.15 -17.68
CA GLU A 5 23.59 6.70 -17.88
C GLU A 5 24.17 5.94 -16.67
N ILE A 6 25.27 6.45 -16.08
CA ILE A 6 25.85 5.92 -14.85
C ILE A 6 24.86 6.03 -13.67
N GLN A 7 24.22 7.21 -13.51
CA GLN A 7 23.20 7.41 -12.48
C GLN A 7 22.01 6.46 -12.66
N LYS A 8 21.51 6.30 -13.89
CA LYS A 8 20.42 5.35 -14.20
C LYS A 8 20.77 3.92 -13.80
N ASN A 9 21.98 3.46 -14.11
CA ASN A 9 22.43 2.11 -13.74
C ASN A 9 22.59 1.96 -12.22
N SER A 10 23.15 2.96 -11.54
CA SER A 10 23.26 2.98 -10.09
C SER A 10 21.89 2.92 -9.40
N LEU A 11 20.91 3.71 -9.85
CA LEU A 11 19.54 3.68 -9.30
C LEU A 11 18.87 2.32 -9.47
N LYS A 12 19.03 1.70 -10.64
CA LYS A 12 18.56 0.36 -10.93
C LYS A 12 19.12 -0.67 -9.92
N GLU A 13 20.43 -0.66 -9.70
CA GLU A 13 21.07 -1.54 -8.70
C GLU A 13 20.58 -1.27 -7.28
N GLN A 14 20.42 0.00 -6.89
CA GLN A 14 19.93 0.38 -5.57
C GLN A 14 18.49 -0.09 -5.31
N ARG A 15 17.62 -0.05 -6.33
CA ARG A 15 16.24 -0.55 -6.25
C ARG A 15 16.21 -2.05 -5.96
N ILE A 16 17.00 -2.82 -6.71
CA ILE A 16 17.12 -4.27 -6.51
C ILE A 16 17.74 -4.59 -5.15
N LYS A 17 18.77 -3.85 -4.73
CA LYS A 17 19.38 -4.02 -3.41
C LYS A 17 18.36 -3.80 -2.29
N PHE A 18 17.48 -2.80 -2.40
CA PHE A 18 16.44 -2.56 -1.40
C PHE A 18 15.45 -3.74 -1.29
N ILE A 19 14.98 -4.28 -2.42
CA ILE A 19 14.09 -5.46 -2.45
C ILE A 19 14.80 -6.68 -1.84
N ARG A 20 16.03 -6.96 -2.26
CA ARG A 20 16.80 -8.14 -1.81
C ARG A 20 17.20 -8.05 -0.34
N ASN A 21 17.54 -6.85 0.17
CA ASN A 21 17.81 -6.67 1.59
C ASN A 21 16.60 -7.05 2.45
N HIS A 22 15.39 -6.67 2.03
CA HIS A 22 14.16 -7.07 2.71
C HIS A 22 13.95 -8.59 2.62
N GLN A 23 14.09 -9.15 1.42
CA GLN A 23 13.91 -10.57 1.17
C GLN A 23 14.85 -11.42 2.06
N GLN A 24 16.13 -11.07 2.10
CA GLN A 24 17.16 -11.79 2.85
C GLN A 24 16.98 -11.66 4.37
N ALA A 25 16.48 -10.51 4.86
CA ALA A 25 16.29 -10.30 6.29
C ALA A 25 15.16 -11.13 6.91
N PHE A 26 14.17 -11.48 6.08
CA PHE A 26 12.93 -12.12 6.51
C PHE A 26 12.71 -13.48 5.87
N ASP A 27 13.78 -14.08 5.33
CA ASP A 27 13.80 -15.44 4.79
C ASP A 27 12.66 -15.70 3.81
N VAL A 28 12.35 -14.68 3.00
CA VAL A 28 11.46 -14.86 1.86
C VAL A 28 12.25 -15.72 0.87
N GLU A 29 12.02 -17.04 0.89
CA GLU A 29 12.46 -17.90 -0.21
C GLU A 29 12.10 -17.20 -1.53
N PRO A 30 12.89 -17.31 -2.60
CA PRO A 30 12.53 -16.67 -3.87
C PRO A 30 11.19 -17.24 -4.36
N ILE A 31 10.09 -16.65 -3.90
CA ILE A 31 8.74 -17.01 -4.28
C ILE A 31 8.60 -16.47 -5.69
N TYR A 32 8.64 -17.36 -6.66
CA TYR A 32 8.17 -17.01 -7.99
C TYR A 32 6.72 -16.51 -7.87
N PRO A 33 6.37 -15.29 -8.33
CA PRO A 33 7.02 -14.48 -9.37
C PRO A 33 7.84 -13.23 -8.94
N LEU A 34 8.49 -13.19 -7.76
CA LEU A 34 9.24 -11.99 -7.29
C LEU A 34 10.25 -11.44 -8.31
N ARG A 35 10.93 -12.31 -9.08
CA ARG A 35 11.85 -11.88 -10.13
C ARG A 35 11.18 -11.06 -11.25
N LEU A 36 9.93 -11.35 -11.58
CA LEU A 36 9.18 -10.56 -12.56
C LEU A 36 8.90 -9.14 -12.02
N PHE A 37 8.74 -8.99 -10.71
CA PHE A 37 8.63 -7.68 -10.09
C PHE A 37 9.97 -6.94 -10.07
N GLU A 38 11.09 -7.63 -9.82
CA GLU A 38 12.44 -7.05 -9.99
C GLU A 38 12.63 -6.51 -11.42
N ASP A 39 12.27 -7.30 -12.45
CA ASP A 39 12.36 -6.89 -13.86
C ASP A 39 11.45 -5.68 -14.16
N PHE A 40 10.22 -5.67 -13.60
CA PHE A 40 9.30 -4.54 -13.71
C PHE A 40 9.88 -3.26 -13.10
N VAL A 41 10.41 -3.31 -11.87
CA VAL A 41 11.03 -2.17 -11.19
C VAL A 41 12.24 -1.62 -11.97
N MET A 42 13.01 -2.51 -12.60
CA MET A 42 14.16 -2.15 -13.44
C MET A 42 13.76 -1.52 -14.78
N SER A 43 12.56 -1.80 -15.27
CA SER A 43 12.02 -1.23 -16.51
C SER A 43 11.51 0.19 -16.36
N VAL A 44 11.31 0.70 -15.13
CA VAL A 44 10.87 2.07 -14.89
C VAL A 44 12.07 2.99 -14.87
N GLU A 45 12.15 3.95 -15.80
CA GLU A 45 13.30 4.88 -15.85
C GLU A 45 13.13 6.13 -14.98
N GLY A 46 11.90 6.52 -14.68
CA GLY A 46 11.57 7.73 -13.92
C GLY A 46 11.84 7.62 -12.42
N ASP A 47 11.62 8.73 -11.72
CA ASP A 47 11.68 8.80 -10.27
C ASP A 47 10.60 7.90 -9.66
N CYS A 48 10.96 7.17 -8.61
CA CYS A 48 10.04 6.25 -7.97
C CYS A 48 10.31 6.11 -6.47
N SER A 49 9.35 5.54 -5.76
CA SER A 49 9.59 4.99 -4.43
C SER A 49 9.22 3.51 -4.42
N ILE A 50 9.92 2.71 -3.64
CA ILE A 50 9.55 1.32 -3.38
C ILE A 50 9.10 1.23 -1.92
N GLU A 51 7.96 0.61 -1.71
CA GLU A 51 7.50 0.13 -0.42
C GLU A 51 7.87 -1.35 -0.28
N ALA A 52 8.43 -1.70 0.86
CA ALA A 52 8.55 -3.08 1.32
C ALA A 52 7.76 -3.21 2.62
N SER A 53 6.94 -4.25 2.75
CA SER A 53 6.05 -4.40 3.90
C SER A 53 6.05 -5.80 4.49
N CYS A 54 5.73 -5.87 5.78
CA CYS A 54 5.49 -7.12 6.49
C CYS A 54 4.05 -7.14 7.01
N LYS A 55 3.34 -8.23 6.77
CA LYS A 55 2.10 -8.57 7.47
C LYS A 55 2.42 -9.62 8.52
N ILE A 56 2.15 -9.29 9.78
CA ILE A 56 2.37 -10.14 10.94
C ILE A 56 1.01 -10.65 11.41
N GLU A 57 0.90 -11.96 11.56
CA GLU A 57 -0.28 -12.67 12.06
C GLU A 57 0.18 -13.63 13.17
N LEU A 58 0.05 -13.23 14.44
CA LEU A 58 0.67 -13.92 15.57
C LEU A 58 2.20 -13.99 15.36
N ASP A 59 2.75 -15.20 15.34
CA ASP A 59 4.16 -15.48 15.07
C ASP A 59 4.49 -15.54 13.56
N LYS A 60 3.48 -15.68 12.70
CA LYS A 60 3.66 -15.78 11.25
C LYS A 60 4.04 -14.43 10.63
N LEU A 61 5.11 -14.45 9.85
CA LEU A 61 5.60 -13.31 9.08
C LEU A 61 5.37 -13.51 7.58
N ILE A 62 4.65 -12.59 6.94
CA ILE A 62 4.46 -12.52 5.49
C ILE A 62 5.20 -11.29 4.97
N ALA A 63 6.34 -11.50 4.32
CA ALA A 63 7.29 -10.45 3.93
C ALA A 63 7.52 -10.35 2.41
N SER A 64 6.91 -11.20 1.57
CA SER A 64 7.04 -11.06 0.10
C SER A 64 6.07 -10.01 -0.45
N ARG A 65 6.16 -8.77 0.05
CA ARG A 65 5.19 -7.71 -0.22
C ARG A 65 5.89 -6.42 -0.64
N PHE A 66 5.69 -6.03 -1.89
CA PHE A 66 6.36 -4.87 -2.46
C PHE A 66 5.40 -4.06 -3.33
N MET A 67 5.54 -2.73 -3.28
CA MET A 67 4.83 -1.81 -4.19
C MET A 67 5.82 -0.82 -4.78
N LEU A 68 5.70 -0.56 -6.08
CA LEU A 68 6.37 0.54 -6.76
C LEU A 68 5.41 1.72 -6.86
N PHE A 69 5.85 2.90 -6.43
CA PHE A 69 5.12 4.16 -6.53
C PHE A 69 5.77 5.05 -7.59
N PHE A 70 5.01 5.36 -8.64
CA PHE A 70 5.45 6.26 -9.69
C PHE A 70 5.43 7.72 -9.20
N LYS A 71 6.39 8.55 -9.62
CA LYS A 71 6.47 9.96 -9.22
C LYS A 71 6.23 10.94 -10.37
N ASP A 72 6.39 10.52 -11.61
CA ASP A 72 6.13 11.38 -12.77
C ASP A 72 4.64 11.30 -13.16
N GLN A 73 4.12 12.35 -13.81
CA GLN A 73 2.69 12.46 -14.13
C GLN A 73 2.27 11.75 -15.44
N GLU A 74 3.08 10.79 -15.92
CA GLU A 74 2.75 9.95 -17.09
C GLU A 74 1.83 8.78 -16.70
N TRP A 75 0.71 9.06 -16.02
CA TRP A 75 -0.10 8.05 -15.32
C TRP A 75 -0.63 6.95 -16.24
N GLU A 76 -1.08 7.29 -17.45
CA GLU A 76 -1.61 6.32 -18.41
C GLU A 76 -0.53 5.33 -18.89
N LYS A 77 0.67 5.83 -19.16
CA LYS A 77 1.84 5.01 -19.51
C LYS A 77 2.20 4.07 -18.37
N TYR A 78 2.23 4.56 -17.12
CA TYR A 78 2.56 3.73 -15.96
C TYR A 78 1.48 2.69 -15.62
N LEU A 79 0.20 3.00 -15.83
CA LEU A 79 -0.85 2.00 -15.73
C LEU A 79 -0.67 0.91 -16.80
N THR A 80 -0.41 1.31 -18.05
CA THR A 80 -0.13 0.37 -19.15
C THR A 80 1.07 -0.53 -18.83
N GLN A 81 2.17 0.04 -18.33
CA GLN A 81 3.36 -0.70 -17.92
C GLN A 81 3.09 -1.67 -16.77
N SER A 82 2.26 -1.25 -15.79
CA SER A 82 1.84 -2.09 -14.67
C SER A 82 1.00 -3.29 -15.15
N LEU A 83 0.05 -3.06 -16.06
CA LEU A 83 -0.77 -4.12 -16.66
C LEU A 83 0.05 -5.06 -17.56
N ALA A 84 1.09 -4.56 -18.23
CA ALA A 84 2.03 -5.40 -18.97
C ALA A 84 2.82 -6.33 -18.03
N PHE A 85 3.26 -5.82 -16.87
CA PHE A 85 3.83 -6.66 -15.81
C PHE A 85 2.84 -7.73 -15.33
N PHE A 86 1.57 -7.37 -15.12
CA PHE A 86 0.56 -8.34 -14.66
C PHE A 86 0.34 -9.45 -15.69
N ARG A 87 0.28 -9.09 -16.99
CA ARG A 87 0.20 -10.08 -18.07
C ARG A 87 1.43 -11.00 -18.12
N GLN A 88 2.62 -10.49 -17.82
CA GLN A 88 3.81 -11.34 -17.73
C GLN A 88 3.64 -12.36 -16.60
N VAL A 89 3.13 -11.94 -15.44
CA VAL A 89 2.83 -12.84 -14.31
C VAL A 89 1.80 -13.90 -14.71
N GLU A 90 0.68 -13.52 -15.34
CA GLU A 90 -0.35 -14.45 -15.84
C GLU A 90 0.26 -15.55 -16.72
N ASN A 91 1.02 -15.15 -17.74
CA ASN A 91 1.64 -16.08 -18.70
C ASN A 91 2.65 -17.03 -18.06
N ARG A 92 3.37 -16.53 -17.06
CA ARG A 92 4.52 -17.21 -16.45
C ARG A 92 4.13 -18.13 -15.31
N VAL A 93 3.14 -17.72 -14.52
CA VAL A 93 2.58 -18.52 -13.42
C VAL A 93 1.48 -19.46 -13.93
N GLY A 94 0.85 -19.15 -15.07
CA GLY A 94 -0.24 -19.96 -15.64
C GLY A 94 -1.58 -19.69 -14.95
N VAL A 95 -1.85 -18.43 -14.62
CA VAL A 95 -3.08 -17.99 -13.93
C VAL A 95 -3.84 -16.98 -14.77
N GLN A 96 -5.13 -16.80 -14.47
CA GLN A 96 -5.98 -15.80 -15.12
C GLN A 96 -6.47 -14.82 -14.06
N LEU A 97 -6.09 -13.55 -14.19
CA LEU A 97 -6.51 -12.50 -13.26
C LEU A 97 -7.86 -11.92 -13.69
N ASP A 98 -8.71 -11.60 -12.71
CA ASP A 98 -9.97 -10.89 -12.94
C ASP A 98 -9.77 -9.38 -12.86
N TYR A 99 -9.81 -8.71 -14.01
CA TYR A 99 -9.67 -7.27 -14.12
C TYR A 99 -11.00 -6.49 -14.03
N SER A 100 -12.12 -7.18 -13.80
CA SER A 100 -13.46 -6.59 -13.96
C SER A 100 -13.71 -5.37 -13.05
N LEU A 101 -13.22 -5.39 -11.81
CA LEU A 101 -13.37 -4.27 -10.87
C LEU A 101 -12.58 -3.03 -11.34
N LEU A 102 -11.33 -3.24 -11.77
CA LEU A 102 -10.50 -2.15 -12.30
C LEU A 102 -11.11 -1.57 -13.59
N GLN A 103 -11.54 -2.43 -14.51
CA GLN A 103 -12.17 -2.00 -15.77
C GLN A 103 -13.44 -1.20 -15.52
N LYS A 104 -14.29 -1.64 -14.59
CA LYS A 104 -15.48 -0.88 -14.18
C LYS A 104 -15.05 0.48 -13.63
N PHE A 105 -14.14 0.53 -12.66
CA PHE A 105 -13.69 1.78 -12.06
C PHE A 105 -13.10 2.76 -13.09
N LEU A 106 -12.26 2.29 -14.01
CA LEU A 106 -11.68 3.15 -15.06
C LEU A 106 -12.76 3.62 -16.05
N GLY A 107 -13.64 2.71 -16.50
CA GLY A 107 -14.59 3.00 -17.56
C GLY A 107 -13.91 3.39 -18.87
N HIS A 108 -14.61 4.13 -19.73
CA HIS A 108 -14.10 4.52 -21.07
C HIS A 108 -13.52 5.94 -21.12
N ASN A 109 -13.75 6.76 -20.10
CA ASN A 109 -13.48 8.20 -20.07
C ASN A 109 -12.73 8.61 -18.79
N PHE A 110 -11.82 7.75 -18.31
CA PHE A 110 -11.05 8.04 -17.11
C PHE A 110 -10.14 9.25 -17.31
N ASP A 111 -10.32 10.30 -16.50
CA ASP A 111 -9.48 11.50 -16.54
C ASP A 111 -8.21 11.29 -15.72
N PHE A 112 -7.12 10.92 -16.40
CA PHE A 112 -5.81 10.72 -15.78
C PHE A 112 -5.23 12.00 -15.16
N SER A 113 -5.69 13.20 -15.55
CA SER A 113 -5.22 14.45 -14.93
C SER A 113 -5.62 14.60 -13.45
N LYS A 114 -6.60 13.80 -13.00
CA LYS A 114 -7.08 13.77 -11.61
C LYS A 114 -6.25 12.84 -10.70
N LEU A 115 -5.24 12.15 -11.24
CA LEU A 115 -4.41 11.23 -10.45
C LEU A 115 -3.32 11.98 -9.70
N GLU A 116 -3.19 11.65 -8.42
CA GLU A 116 -2.09 12.13 -7.57
C GLU A 116 -1.06 11.02 -7.30
N VAL A 117 -1.50 9.76 -7.27
CA VAL A 117 -0.63 8.61 -7.01
C VAL A 117 -1.11 7.42 -7.85
N LEU A 118 -0.15 6.74 -8.46
CA LEU A 118 -0.30 5.39 -8.97
C LEU A 118 0.78 4.50 -8.34
N SER A 119 0.39 3.31 -7.90
CA SER A 119 1.33 2.28 -7.49
C SER A 119 0.90 0.91 -7.99
N ALA A 120 1.86 0.03 -8.24
CA ALA A 120 1.63 -1.35 -8.61
C ALA A 120 2.63 -2.29 -7.93
N GLY A 121 2.22 -3.50 -7.59
CA GLY A 121 3.06 -4.41 -6.85
C GLY A 121 2.44 -5.79 -6.60
N LEU A 122 2.94 -6.46 -5.56
CA LEU A 122 2.59 -7.83 -5.23
C LEU A 122 2.57 -8.11 -3.73
N ASP A 123 1.82 -9.15 -3.35
CA ASP A 123 1.77 -9.79 -2.03
C ASP A 123 1.78 -11.30 -2.27
N LEU A 124 2.97 -11.91 -2.18
CA LEU A 124 3.14 -13.34 -2.47
C LEU A 124 3.07 -14.17 -1.20
N ARG A 125 2.51 -15.37 -1.35
CA ARG A 125 2.24 -16.32 -0.27
C ARG A 125 2.79 -17.69 -0.63
N THR A 126 2.98 -18.54 0.37
CA THR A 126 3.33 -19.96 0.17
C THR A 126 2.25 -20.69 -0.62
N ASN A 127 0.97 -20.40 -0.34
CA ASN A 127 -0.14 -20.87 -1.16
C ASN A 127 -0.32 -19.92 -2.34
N LEU A 128 -0.14 -20.44 -3.56
CA LEU A 128 -0.22 -19.66 -4.79
C LEU A 128 -1.57 -18.94 -4.92
N ALA A 129 -2.68 -19.60 -4.56
CA ALA A 129 -4.03 -19.04 -4.64
C ALA A 129 -4.24 -17.80 -3.75
N ASP A 130 -3.45 -17.66 -2.68
CA ASP A 130 -3.51 -16.52 -1.77
C ASP A 130 -2.56 -15.37 -2.17
N SER A 131 -1.73 -15.60 -3.20
CA SER A 131 -0.87 -14.56 -3.77
C SER A 131 -1.69 -13.60 -4.62
N SER A 132 -1.31 -12.32 -4.61
CA SER A 132 -1.99 -11.30 -5.39
C SER A 132 -1.05 -10.26 -5.99
N LEU A 133 -1.50 -9.67 -7.10
CA LEU A 133 -0.98 -8.39 -7.59
C LEU A 133 -1.86 -7.27 -7.05
N LYS A 134 -1.28 -6.07 -6.93
CA LYS A 134 -1.93 -4.93 -6.29
C LYS A 134 -1.76 -3.67 -7.11
N ILE A 135 -2.80 -2.84 -7.21
CA ILE A 135 -2.75 -1.48 -7.75
C ILE A 135 -3.39 -0.52 -6.73
N HIS A 136 -2.78 0.64 -6.49
CA HIS A 136 -3.47 1.75 -5.81
C HIS A 136 -3.49 2.99 -6.69
N ILE A 137 -4.66 3.64 -6.74
CA ILE A 137 -4.92 4.87 -7.46
C ILE A 137 -5.42 5.91 -6.46
N ARG A 138 -4.70 7.03 -6.32
CA ARG A 138 -5.18 8.21 -5.59
C ARG A 138 -5.75 9.21 -6.58
N ILE A 139 -6.99 9.62 -6.34
CA ILE A 139 -7.72 10.61 -7.13
C ILE A 139 -7.95 11.88 -6.32
N LYS A 140 -7.96 13.02 -7.00
CA LYS A 140 -8.30 14.33 -6.44
C LYS A 140 -9.41 14.96 -7.26
N ASP A 141 -10.37 15.58 -6.57
CA ASP A 141 -11.45 16.36 -7.20
C ASP A 141 -12.17 15.58 -8.32
N TYR A 142 -12.43 14.28 -8.08
CA TYR A 142 -13.05 13.36 -9.04
C TYR A 142 -14.30 12.66 -8.46
N PRO A 143 -15.39 13.41 -8.20
CA PRO A 143 -16.55 12.90 -7.47
C PRO A 143 -17.27 11.73 -8.16
N GLU A 144 -17.26 11.67 -9.49
CA GLU A 144 -17.81 10.55 -10.26
C GLU A 144 -17.10 9.23 -9.91
N LYS A 145 -15.77 9.23 -9.89
CA LYS A 145 -14.97 8.03 -9.59
C LYS A 145 -15.00 7.67 -8.12
N ILE A 146 -15.14 8.64 -7.22
CA ILE A 146 -15.44 8.39 -5.80
C ILE A 146 -16.75 7.61 -5.67
N ASN A 147 -17.82 8.04 -6.33
CA ASN A 147 -19.12 7.35 -6.28
C ASN A 147 -19.04 5.96 -6.89
N GLN A 148 -18.29 5.82 -7.99
CA GLN A 148 -18.09 4.53 -8.64
C GLN A 148 -17.29 3.55 -7.77
N ALA A 149 -16.24 4.03 -7.08
CA ALA A 149 -15.49 3.19 -6.14
C ALA A 149 -16.37 2.72 -4.98
N LEU A 150 -17.20 3.63 -4.42
CA LEU A 150 -18.13 3.29 -3.34
C LEU A 150 -19.12 2.19 -3.78
N SER A 151 -19.75 2.34 -4.95
CA SER A 151 -20.73 1.36 -5.45
C SER A 151 -20.12 -0.01 -5.79
N LEU A 152 -18.82 -0.05 -6.11
CA LEU A 152 -18.09 -1.30 -6.32
C LEU A 152 -17.65 -1.96 -5.01
N THR A 153 -17.58 -1.21 -3.90
CA THR A 153 -16.98 -1.68 -2.64
C THR A 153 -17.98 -2.25 -1.65
N ILE A 154 -19.04 -1.55 -1.24
CA ILE A 154 -20.05 -2.05 -0.28
C ILE A 154 -21.42 -1.53 -0.71
N ASP A 155 -22.48 -2.20 -0.32
CA ASP A 155 -23.85 -1.73 -0.57
C ASP A 155 -24.09 -0.39 0.17
N GLY A 156 -24.70 0.57 -0.53
CA GLY A 156 -24.29 1.98 -0.54
C GLY A 156 -24.51 2.87 0.70
N ASP A 157 -25.12 2.38 1.78
CA ASP A 157 -25.52 3.28 2.88
C ASP A 157 -24.42 3.50 3.94
N ASP A 158 -23.57 2.49 4.21
CA ASP A 158 -22.62 2.53 5.34
C ASP A 158 -21.42 3.46 5.15
N LEU A 159 -21.08 3.82 3.90
CA LEU A 159 -19.85 4.56 3.59
C LEU A 159 -20.07 6.02 3.17
N THR A 160 -21.33 6.48 3.15
CA THR A 160 -21.66 7.85 2.74
C THR A 160 -21.04 8.90 3.69
N ALA A 161 -20.92 8.59 4.98
CA ALA A 161 -20.36 9.48 5.99
C ALA A 161 -18.87 9.84 5.74
N VAL A 162 -18.11 8.89 5.18
CA VAL A 162 -16.66 9.01 4.94
C VAL A 162 -16.31 9.36 3.49
N ARG A 163 -17.31 9.55 2.63
CA ARG A 163 -17.16 9.88 1.21
C ARG A 163 -16.24 11.08 0.96
N ASP A 164 -16.40 12.14 1.76
CA ASP A 164 -15.62 13.39 1.62
C ASP A 164 -14.12 13.20 1.91
N PHE A 165 -13.77 12.10 2.57
CA PHE A 165 -12.40 11.77 2.93
C PHE A 165 -11.79 10.74 1.97
N LEU A 166 -12.57 10.16 1.05
CA LEU A 166 -12.07 9.15 0.12
C LEU A 166 -11.05 9.74 -0.85
N SER A 167 -9.83 9.22 -0.82
CA SER A 167 -8.73 9.66 -1.67
C SER A 167 -8.08 8.54 -2.46
N VAL A 168 -7.99 7.32 -1.90
CA VAL A 168 -7.30 6.17 -2.53
C VAL A 168 -8.27 5.02 -2.78
N VAL A 169 -8.12 4.38 -3.93
CA VAL A 169 -8.80 3.13 -4.31
C VAL A 169 -7.72 2.08 -4.61
N GLY A 170 -7.80 0.95 -3.91
CA GLY A 170 -6.93 -0.21 -4.08
C GLY A 170 -7.64 -1.35 -4.80
N PHE A 171 -6.88 -2.09 -5.60
CA PHE A 171 -7.33 -3.27 -6.32
C PHE A 171 -6.36 -4.42 -6.05
N ASP A 172 -6.89 -5.55 -5.60
CA ASP A 172 -6.15 -6.78 -5.40
C ASP A 172 -6.61 -7.84 -6.41
N PHE A 173 -5.66 -8.47 -7.10
CA PHE A 173 -5.88 -9.46 -8.14
C PHE A 173 -5.26 -10.79 -7.69
N TYR A 174 -6.07 -11.69 -7.14
CA TYR A 174 -5.61 -12.97 -6.61
C TYR A 174 -5.39 -13.97 -7.74
N PHE A 175 -4.41 -14.86 -7.54
CA PHE A 175 -3.98 -15.83 -8.56
C PHE A 175 -5.00 -16.96 -8.79
N ASP A 176 -6.02 -17.09 -7.94
CA ASP A 176 -7.14 -18.01 -8.14
C ASP A 176 -8.33 -17.39 -8.91
N GLY A 177 -8.13 -16.19 -9.47
CA GLY A 177 -9.14 -15.48 -10.26
C GLY A 177 -10.09 -14.62 -9.44
N ARG A 178 -9.98 -14.58 -8.11
CA ARG A 178 -10.70 -13.59 -7.30
C ARG A 178 -10.09 -12.20 -7.49
N SER A 179 -10.94 -11.17 -7.42
CA SER A 179 -10.51 -9.78 -7.35
C SER A 179 -11.19 -9.07 -6.17
N ALA A 180 -10.53 -8.07 -5.60
CA ALA A 180 -11.09 -7.25 -4.54
C ALA A 180 -10.80 -5.76 -4.79
N ILE A 181 -11.72 -4.92 -4.35
CA ILE A 181 -11.57 -3.47 -4.29
C ILE A 181 -11.58 -3.05 -2.82
N GLU A 182 -10.70 -2.14 -2.46
CA GLU A 182 -10.65 -1.52 -1.14
C GLU A 182 -10.60 0.00 -1.31
N ILE A 183 -11.37 0.72 -0.51
CA ILE A 183 -11.34 2.17 -0.50
C ILE A 183 -10.69 2.67 0.77
N TYR A 184 -9.99 3.79 0.66
CA TYR A 184 -9.27 4.40 1.77
C TYR A 184 -9.66 5.87 1.95
N PRO A 185 -10.65 6.14 2.80
CA PRO A 185 -10.86 7.45 3.38
C PRO A 185 -9.67 7.84 4.25
N GLU A 186 -9.19 9.06 4.08
CA GLU A 186 -8.00 9.58 4.75
C GLU A 186 -8.23 10.99 5.31
N VAL A 187 -7.59 11.27 6.44
CA VAL A 187 -7.55 12.57 7.09
C VAL A 187 -6.09 13.01 7.17
N LYS A 188 -5.78 14.19 6.61
CA LYS A 188 -4.44 14.79 6.72
C LYS A 188 -4.27 15.46 8.08
N GLU A 189 -3.02 15.59 8.52
CA GLU A 189 -2.69 16.25 9.80
C GLU A 189 -3.32 17.64 9.96
N GLU A 190 -3.30 18.45 8.90
CA GLU A 190 -3.90 19.80 8.85
C GLU A 190 -5.42 19.81 9.11
N ASP A 191 -6.07 18.65 8.97
CA ASP A 191 -7.50 18.47 9.16
C ASP A 191 -7.85 17.81 10.50
N PHE A 192 -6.88 17.31 11.29
CA PHE A 192 -7.14 16.56 12.53
C PHE A 192 -8.00 17.32 13.54
N PHE A 193 -7.81 18.63 13.64
CA PHE A 193 -8.50 19.48 14.61
C PHE A 193 -9.71 20.24 14.02
N LYS A 194 -10.06 20.01 12.74
CA LYS A 194 -11.22 20.66 12.13
C LYS A 194 -12.52 20.10 12.70
N PRO A 195 -13.55 20.94 12.97
CA PRO A 195 -14.83 20.48 13.50
C PRO A 195 -15.48 19.37 12.67
N LYS A 196 -15.43 19.49 11.33
CA LYS A 196 -15.94 18.48 10.39
C LYS A 196 -15.31 17.09 10.63
N THR A 197 -14.01 17.05 10.94
CA THR A 197 -13.30 15.79 11.19
C THR A 197 -13.68 15.19 12.54
N GLN A 198 -13.83 16.04 13.57
CA GLN A 198 -14.33 15.61 14.88
C GLN A 198 -15.72 14.97 14.77
N GLU A 199 -16.63 15.65 14.07
CA GLU A 199 -18.01 15.21 13.86
C GLU A 199 -18.09 13.98 12.95
N LYS A 200 -17.40 13.94 11.81
CA LYS A 200 -17.59 12.84 10.85
C LYS A 200 -16.71 11.61 11.11
N VAL A 201 -15.63 11.74 11.89
CA VAL A 201 -14.61 10.70 12.03
C VAL A 201 -14.33 10.39 13.49
N TRP A 202 -13.79 11.36 14.26
CA TRP A 202 -13.21 11.06 15.57
C TRP A 202 -14.22 10.67 16.64
N GLN A 203 -15.43 11.24 16.62
CA GLN A 203 -16.48 10.87 17.58
C GLN A 203 -16.92 9.40 17.49
N HIS A 204 -16.62 8.74 16.36
CA HIS A 204 -16.96 7.33 16.13
C HIS A 204 -15.83 6.37 16.51
N LEU A 205 -14.68 6.88 16.97
CA LEU A 205 -13.53 6.08 17.33
C LEU A 205 -13.23 6.13 18.83
N PRO A 206 -12.82 5.01 19.45
CA PRO A 206 -12.30 5.01 20.80
C PRO A 206 -11.05 5.88 20.95
N LYS A 207 -10.85 6.47 22.13
CA LYS A 207 -9.69 7.33 22.43
C LYS A 207 -8.34 6.65 22.12
N PHE A 208 -8.18 5.36 22.42
CA PHE A 208 -6.94 4.62 22.17
C PHE A 208 -6.59 4.53 20.68
N VAL A 209 -7.58 4.61 19.77
CA VAL A 209 -7.33 4.66 18.32
C VAL A 209 -6.75 6.03 17.92
N LEU A 210 -7.07 7.08 18.67
CA LEU A 210 -6.65 8.45 18.39
C LEU A 210 -5.29 8.80 19.02
N GLU A 211 -4.80 8.03 20.00
CA GLU A 211 -3.52 8.28 20.68
C GLU A 211 -2.33 8.40 19.72
N PRO A 212 -2.16 7.51 18.70
CA PRO A 212 -1.03 7.62 17.78
C PRO A 212 -1.08 8.83 16.83
N LEU A 213 -2.18 9.60 16.81
CA LEU A 213 -2.31 10.76 15.91
C LEU A 213 -1.27 11.85 16.18
N GLN A 214 -0.70 11.91 17.40
CA GLN A 214 0.34 12.86 17.78
C GLN A 214 1.62 12.76 16.92
N VAL A 215 1.95 11.54 16.48
CA VAL A 215 3.11 11.23 15.64
C VAL A 215 2.74 10.87 14.20
N THR A 216 1.46 11.01 13.84
CA THR A 216 0.92 10.66 12.52
C THR A 216 0.72 11.92 11.69
N ASN A 217 1.05 11.87 10.38
CA ASN A 217 0.76 12.98 9.45
C ASN A 217 -0.37 12.69 8.46
N LEU A 218 -0.81 11.43 8.38
CA LEU A 218 -1.94 11.00 7.56
C LEU A 218 -2.55 9.76 8.22
N PHE A 219 -3.84 9.81 8.48
CA PHE A 219 -4.59 8.71 9.06
C PHE A 219 -5.63 8.21 8.06
N GLY A 220 -5.84 6.90 7.96
CA GLY A 220 -6.78 6.33 7.01
C GLY A 220 -7.48 5.08 7.50
N PHE A 221 -8.51 4.69 6.77
CA PHE A 221 -9.30 3.48 7.03
C PHE A 221 -9.38 2.63 5.79
N GLY A 222 -9.21 1.31 5.91
CA GLY A 222 -9.44 0.37 4.81
C GLY A 222 -10.81 -0.26 4.89
N PHE A 223 -11.65 -0.03 3.88
CA PHE A 223 -12.97 -0.66 3.74
C PHE A 223 -13.03 -1.54 2.49
N SER A 224 -13.37 -2.81 2.66
CA SER A 224 -13.55 -3.78 1.58
C SER A 224 -14.54 -4.87 2.01
N LYS A 225 -15.25 -5.50 1.05
CA LYS A 225 -16.11 -6.68 1.33
C LYS A 225 -15.34 -7.84 1.96
N THR A 226 -14.03 -7.91 1.73
CA THR A 226 -13.16 -8.97 2.23
C THR A 226 -12.65 -8.72 3.66
N ASN A 227 -12.84 -7.50 4.19
CA ASN A 227 -12.37 -7.12 5.52
C ASN A 227 -13.54 -7.04 6.51
N HIS A 228 -13.74 -8.08 7.33
CA HIS A 228 -14.79 -8.11 8.36
C HIS A 228 -14.61 -7.05 9.47
N ASN A 229 -13.39 -6.56 9.69
CA ASN A 229 -13.11 -5.44 10.58
C ASN A 229 -12.27 -4.41 9.81
N PRO A 230 -12.66 -3.12 9.81
CA PRO A 230 -11.87 -2.07 9.18
C PRO A 230 -10.45 -2.03 9.74
N VAL A 231 -9.49 -1.86 8.84
CA VAL A 231 -8.08 -1.67 9.21
C VAL A 231 -7.86 -0.16 9.33
N VAL A 232 -7.31 0.29 10.45
CA VAL A 232 -6.86 1.66 10.63
C VAL A 232 -5.40 1.77 10.24
N TYR A 233 -5.06 2.85 9.53
CA TYR A 233 -3.75 3.11 8.99
C TYR A 233 -3.20 4.42 9.53
N TYR A 234 -1.96 4.38 10.02
CA TYR A 234 -1.24 5.54 10.55
C TYR A 234 0.04 5.74 9.76
N ARG A 235 0.18 6.90 9.10
CA ARG A 235 1.46 7.31 8.51
C ARG A 235 2.29 8.05 9.56
N LEU A 236 3.17 7.32 10.23
CA LEU A 236 4.05 7.89 11.24
C LEU A 236 5.07 8.81 10.57
N LYS A 237 5.30 9.98 11.17
CA LYS A 237 6.33 10.94 10.74
C LYS A 237 7.74 10.34 10.90
N GLY A 238 7.95 9.64 12.01
CA GLY A 238 9.18 8.91 12.32
C GLY A 238 8.89 7.45 12.61
N ARG A 239 9.58 6.55 11.93
CA ARG A 239 9.47 5.09 12.14
C ARG A 239 9.91 4.66 13.54
N GLN A 240 10.77 5.44 14.19
CA GLN A 240 11.20 5.23 15.57
C GLN A 240 10.06 5.35 16.59
N ASP A 241 8.97 6.04 16.25
CA ASP A 241 7.85 6.24 17.18
C ASP A 241 6.93 5.01 17.28
N LEU A 242 7.11 3.98 16.45
CA LEU A 242 6.24 2.80 16.43
C LEU A 242 6.06 2.18 17.83
N THR A 243 7.15 1.91 18.53
CA THR A 243 7.11 1.20 19.82
C THR A 243 6.60 2.08 20.98
N ASN A 244 6.54 3.40 20.80
CA ASN A 244 5.97 4.32 21.78
C ASN A 244 4.43 4.26 21.80
N TYR A 245 3.81 3.91 20.67
CA TYR A 245 2.34 3.96 20.51
C TYR A 245 1.72 2.60 20.21
N PHE A 246 2.47 1.64 19.67
CA PHE A 246 1.99 0.32 19.29
C PHE A 246 2.69 -0.74 20.12
N LYS A 247 1.93 -1.46 20.95
CA LYS A 247 2.42 -2.55 21.80
C LYS A 247 2.66 -3.82 20.96
N ILE A 248 3.67 -3.80 20.12
CA ILE A 248 3.93 -4.86 19.13
C ILE A 248 4.45 -6.16 19.74
N ASN A 249 4.17 -7.30 19.10
CA ASN A 249 4.74 -8.59 19.48
C ASN A 249 6.18 -8.78 18.98
N ASP A 250 6.80 -9.90 19.34
CA ASP A 250 8.22 -10.19 19.06
C ASP A 250 8.52 -10.24 17.56
N THR A 251 7.60 -10.81 16.75
CA THR A 251 7.77 -10.88 15.29
C THR A 251 7.75 -9.49 14.66
N ALA A 252 6.82 -8.62 15.08
CA ALA A 252 6.79 -7.23 14.63
C ALA A 252 8.01 -6.44 15.16
N GLN A 253 8.48 -6.72 16.37
CA GLN A 253 9.71 -6.13 16.92
C GLN A 253 10.96 -6.54 16.11
N ARG A 254 11.06 -7.79 15.64
CA ARG A 254 12.12 -8.24 14.72
C ARG A 254 12.16 -7.37 13.46
N VAL A 255 10.99 -7.16 12.83
CA VAL A 255 10.86 -6.32 11.63
C VAL A 255 11.27 -4.87 11.92
N HIS A 256 10.73 -4.29 12.99
CA HIS A 256 11.04 -2.91 13.36
C HIS A 256 12.53 -2.71 13.64
N SER A 257 13.16 -3.64 14.36
CA SER A 257 14.58 -3.56 14.73
C SER A 257 15.50 -3.60 13.50
N PHE A 258 15.17 -4.43 12.50
CA PHE A 258 15.90 -4.46 11.22
C PHE A 258 15.90 -3.10 10.54
N TYR A 259 14.75 -2.43 10.51
CA TYR A 259 14.54 -1.18 9.80
C TYR A 259 15.01 0.09 10.52
N GLN A 260 15.36 0.02 11.81
CA GLN A 260 15.85 1.20 12.54
C GLN A 260 17.10 1.82 11.87
N HIS A 261 18.02 0.98 11.43
CA HIS A 261 19.33 1.39 10.94
C HIS A 261 19.48 1.31 9.41
N GLN A 262 18.39 1.05 8.68
CA GLN A 262 18.43 1.03 7.22
C GLN A 262 18.41 2.45 6.65
N ASP A 263 19.13 2.65 5.56
CA ASP A 263 19.07 3.88 4.75
C ASP A 263 17.75 3.92 3.95
N ILE A 264 16.68 4.34 4.63
CA ILE A 264 15.31 4.43 4.13
C ILE A 264 14.66 5.73 4.59
N LEU A 265 13.49 6.07 4.04
CA LEU A 265 12.74 7.25 4.46
C LEU A 265 12.39 7.20 5.96
N PRO A 266 12.30 8.36 6.63
CA PRO A 266 12.00 8.42 8.05
C PRO A 266 10.58 7.94 8.37
N ASN A 267 9.62 8.19 7.47
CA ASN A 267 8.22 7.85 7.67
C ASN A 267 7.94 6.36 7.42
N MET A 268 6.90 5.84 8.06
CA MET A 268 6.37 4.50 7.80
C MET A 268 4.85 4.50 7.87
N TRP A 269 4.20 3.51 7.27
CA TRP A 269 2.79 3.24 7.58
C TRP A 269 2.66 2.07 8.54
N VAL A 270 1.63 2.13 9.38
CA VAL A 270 1.23 1.08 10.31
C VAL A 270 -0.24 0.78 10.05
N GLY A 271 -0.56 -0.47 9.73
CA GLY A 271 -1.94 -0.94 9.55
C GLY A 271 -2.30 -1.97 10.61
N THR A 272 -3.38 -1.76 11.35
CA THR A 272 -3.90 -2.77 12.29
C THR A 272 -5.41 -2.59 12.46
N THR A 273 -6.09 -3.56 13.06
CA THR A 273 -7.54 -3.40 13.33
C THR A 273 -7.75 -2.70 14.66
N GLN A 274 -8.90 -2.05 14.83
CA GLN A 274 -9.26 -1.43 16.13
C GLN A 274 -9.19 -2.44 17.29
N LYS A 275 -9.60 -3.70 17.07
CA LYS A 275 -9.56 -4.77 18.08
C LYS A 275 -8.15 -5.12 18.54
N GLU A 276 -7.14 -4.93 17.69
CA GLU A 276 -5.75 -5.18 18.08
C GLU A 276 -5.21 -4.06 18.97
N LEU A 277 -5.61 -2.81 18.71
CA LEU A 277 -5.20 -1.65 19.53
C LEU A 277 -5.77 -1.69 20.96
N GLU A 278 -6.90 -2.38 21.16
CA GLU A 278 -7.50 -2.59 22.47
C GLU A 278 -6.72 -3.61 23.33
N LYS A 279 -5.95 -4.50 22.69
CA LYS A 279 -5.21 -5.56 23.39
C LYS A 279 -4.03 -5.00 24.18
N THR A 280 -3.60 -5.77 25.17
CA THR A 280 -2.34 -5.50 25.89
C THR A 280 -1.11 -5.69 25.00
N ARG A 281 -1.24 -6.48 23.94
CA ARG A 281 -0.22 -6.69 22.90
C ARG A 281 -0.90 -6.93 21.55
N ILE A 282 -0.39 -6.28 20.51
CA ILE A 282 -0.84 -6.41 19.12
C ILE A 282 -0.20 -7.65 18.53
N GLU A 283 -1.05 -8.57 18.08
CA GLU A 283 -0.65 -9.82 17.42
C GLU A 283 -0.82 -9.76 15.91
N ASN A 284 -1.69 -8.88 15.40
CA ASN A 284 -1.93 -8.71 13.97
C ASN A 284 -1.64 -7.28 13.53
N ILE A 285 -0.58 -7.08 12.74
CA ILE A 285 -0.14 -5.76 12.32
C ILE A 285 0.53 -5.80 10.95
N ARG A 286 0.47 -4.68 10.23
CA ARG A 286 1.11 -4.46 8.94
C ARG A 286 2.07 -3.29 9.08
N LEU A 287 3.32 -3.48 8.72
CA LEU A 287 4.38 -2.47 8.80
C LEU A 287 4.91 -2.21 7.39
N TYR A 288 4.92 -0.94 6.97
CA TYR A 288 5.27 -0.55 5.60
C TYR A 288 6.41 0.47 5.61
N TYR A 289 7.50 0.16 4.93
CA TYR A 289 8.73 0.97 4.88
C TYR A 289 9.04 1.39 3.46
N TYR A 290 9.65 2.56 3.29
CA TYR A 290 9.80 3.20 1.98
C TYR A 290 11.22 3.65 1.69
N LYS A 291 11.68 3.48 0.45
CA LYS A 291 12.88 4.15 -0.08
C LYS A 291 12.54 4.88 -1.37
N SER A 292 13.05 6.10 -1.53
CA SER A 292 12.92 6.88 -2.77
C SER A 292 14.18 6.74 -3.61
N PHE A 293 13.98 6.68 -4.93
CA PHE A 293 15.04 6.58 -5.93
C PHE A 293 14.80 7.69 -6.94
N LYS A 294 15.69 8.68 -6.94
CA LYS A 294 15.55 9.88 -7.75
C LYS A 294 16.83 10.15 -8.51
N MET A 295 16.69 10.68 -9.73
CA MET A 295 17.83 11.27 -10.44
C MET A 295 18.24 12.56 -9.74
N GLU A 296 19.55 12.76 -9.56
CA GLU A 296 20.14 14.01 -9.04
C GLU A 296 20.39 15.01 -10.18
#